data_AF-A0A528LQ20-F1
#
_entry.id   AF-A0A528LQ20-F1
#
_cell.length_a   1.000
_cell.length_b   1.000
_cell.length_c   1.000
_cell.angle_alpha   90.00
_cell.angle_beta   90.00
_cell.angle_gamma   90.00
#
_symmetry.space_group_name_H-M   'P 1'
#
loop_
_entity.id
_entity.type
_entity.pdbx_description
1 polymer ?
#
loop_
_entity_poly.entity_id
_entity_poly.type
_entity_poly.pdbx_seq_one_letter_code
_entity_poly.pdbx_strand_id
1 'polypeptide(L)' 'MVAATTLEAVDILGLMKLLPHRYPFLMIDRIIDIDGDESATGIKNVTINEPHFQG' A
#
# COMPACT_ATOMS: atom_id res chain seq x y z
N MET A 1 0.63 -1.80 -30.15
CA MET A 1 -0.08 -2.75 -29.26
C MET A 1 0.69 -2.72 -27.95
N VAL A 2 0.27 -1.87 -27.01
CA VAL A 2 0.99 -1.64 -25.74
C VAL A 2 0.88 -2.91 -24.89
N ALA A 3 2.01 -3.41 -24.40
CA ALA A 3 2.09 -4.64 -23.62
C ALA A 3 1.22 -4.54 -22.36
N ALA A 4 0.46 -5.58 -22.08
CA ALA A 4 -0.42 -5.68 -20.92
C ALA A 4 0.39 -5.59 -19.62
N THR A 5 0.07 -4.61 -18.78
CA THR A 5 0.63 -4.46 -17.44
C THR A 5 0.04 -5.55 -16.54
N THR A 6 0.73 -6.66 -16.35
CA THR A 6 0.21 -7.78 -15.55
C THR A 6 0.67 -7.70 -14.09
N LEU A 7 -0.25 -7.22 -13.23
CA LEU A 7 -0.53 -7.56 -11.82
C LEU A 7 0.64 -7.90 -10.88
N GLU A 8 0.94 -7.04 -9.89
CA GLU A 8 1.78 -7.44 -8.75
C GLU A 8 1.28 -6.86 -7.42
N ALA A 9 0.58 -7.68 -6.65
CA ALA A 9 0.26 -7.38 -5.26
C ALA A 9 1.56 -7.12 -4.47
N VAL A 10 1.61 -6.03 -3.70
CA VAL A 10 2.81 -5.61 -2.95
C VAL A 10 2.56 -5.78 -1.46
N ASP A 11 3.46 -6.47 -0.77
CA ASP A 11 3.42 -6.62 0.68
C ASP A 11 4.06 -5.43 1.42
N ILE A 12 4.00 -5.44 2.75
CA ILE A 12 4.52 -4.35 3.58
C ILE A 12 6.04 -4.11 3.40
N LEU A 13 6.81 -5.17 3.16
CA LEU A 13 8.26 -5.06 2.97
C LEU A 13 8.59 -4.41 1.62
N GLY A 14 7.85 -4.77 0.57
CA GLY A 14 7.91 -4.11 -0.73
C GLY A 14 7.52 -2.64 -0.62
N LEU A 15 6.40 -2.35 0.04
CA LEU A 15 5.93 -0.98 0.27
C LEU A 15 6.97 -0.11 0.98
N MET A 16 7.63 -0.62 2.01
CA MET A 16 8.68 0.12 2.72
C MET A 16 9.93 0.39 1.86
N LYS A 17 10.22 -0.44 0.85
CA LYS A 17 11.32 -0.19 -0.09
C LYS A 17 10.95 0.86 -1.14
N LEU A 18 9.70 0.83 -1.61
CA LEU A 18 9.19 1.70 -2.67
C LEU A 18 8.83 3.10 -2.16
N LEU A 19 8.24 3.18 -0.97
CA LEU A 19 7.76 4.42 -0.38
C LEU A 19 8.69 4.92 0.73
N PRO A 20 8.88 6.25 0.85
CA PRO A 20 9.67 6.84 1.94
C PRO A 20 8.92 6.86 3.29
N HIS A 21 7.58 6.72 3.28
CA HIS A 21 6.75 6.79 4.47
C HIS A 21 7.07 5.67 5.48
N ARG A 22 7.07 6.01 6.77
CA ARG A 22 7.30 5.09 7.90
C ARG A 22 6.28 5.33 8.99
N TYR A 23 6.26 4.47 10.00
CA TYR A 23 5.43 4.68 11.19
C TYR A 23 5.61 6.12 11.74
N PRO A 24 4.53 6.84 12.06
CA PRO A 24 3.11 6.44 12.06
C PRO A 24 2.33 6.83 10.78
N PHE A 25 3.01 7.21 9.69
CA PHE A 25 2.40 7.74 8.46
C PHE A 25 2.40 6.79 7.26
N LEU A 26 2.90 5.56 7.40
CA LEU A 26 2.68 4.52 6.39
C LEU A 26 1.29 3.92 6.60
N MET A 27 0.33 4.33 5.77
CA MET A 27 -1.10 3.98 5.93
C MET A 27 -1.60 2.95 4.90
N ILE A 28 -0.72 2.07 4.43
CA ILE A 28 -1.04 0.98 3.49
C ILE A 28 -0.31 -0.27 3.98
N ASP A 29 -1.04 -1.37 4.17
CA ASP A 29 -0.46 -2.65 4.61
C ASP A 29 -0.13 -3.57 3.44
N ARG A 30 -0.97 -3.53 2.39
CA ARG A 30 -0.83 -4.36 1.20
C ARG A 30 -1.48 -3.69 0.00
N ILE A 31 -0.90 -3.85 -1.18
CA ILE A 31 -1.56 -3.60 -2.47
C ILE A 31 -2.09 -4.92 -3.00
N ILE A 32 -3.35 -4.97 -3.42
CA ILE A 32 -3.99 -6.17 -3.97
C ILE A 32 -4.17 -6.12 -5.49
N ASP A 33 -4.13 -4.92 -6.07
CA ASP A 33 -4.27 -4.71 -7.52
C ASP A 33 -3.57 -3.42 -7.95
N ILE A 34 -2.95 -3.42 -9.14
CA ILE A 34 -2.25 -2.28 -9.74
C ILE A 34 -2.47 -2.31 -11.25
N ASP A 35 -3.01 -1.23 -11.80
CA ASP A 35 -3.12 -0.98 -13.24
C ASP A 35 -2.16 0.14 -13.67
N GLY A 36 -0.89 -0.25 -13.84
CA GLY A 36 0.19 0.65 -14.26
C GLY A 36 0.22 1.95 -13.46
N ASP A 37 0.11 3.07 -14.17
CA ASP A 37 0.08 4.42 -13.60
C ASP A 37 -1.35 4.97 -13.42
N GLU A 38 -2.38 4.22 -13.81
CA GLU A 38 -3.77 4.68 -13.83
C GLU A 38 -4.44 4.48 -12.46
N SER A 39 -4.28 3.30 -11.85
CA SER A 39 -4.92 3.02 -10.56
C SER A 39 -4.23 1.94 -9.74
N ALA A 40 -4.50 1.93 -8.44
CA ALA A 40 -4.10 0.85 -7.53
C ALA A 40 -5.13 0.68 -6.41
N THR A 41 -5.37 -0.57 -5.99
CA THR A 41 -6.24 -0.90 -4.88
C THR A 41 -5.43 -1.48 -3.72
N GLY A 42 -5.50 -0.83 -2.56
CA GLY A 42 -4.76 -1.23 -1.35
C GLY A 42 -5.66 -1.50 -0.15
N ILE A 43 -5.09 -2.19 0.85
CA ILE A 43 -5.72 -2.49 2.13
C ILE A 43 -4.95 -1.77 3.24
N LYS A 44 -5.70 -1.13 4.14
CA LYS A 44 -5.23 -0.64 5.44
C LYS A 44 -6.06 -1.30 6.53
N ASN A 45 -5.46 -2.13 7.35
CA ASN A 45 -6.13 -2.68 8.51
C ASN A 45 -6.29 -1.58 9.56
N VAL A 46 -7.43 -1.59 10.25
CA VAL A 46 -7.73 -0.61 11.30
C VAL A 46 -7.75 -1.32 12.65
N THR A 47 -6.98 -0.80 13.61
CA THR A 47 -6.92 -1.34 14.97
C THR A 47 -6.86 -0.24 16.01
N ILE A 48 -7.47 -0.48 17.18
CA ILE A 48 -7.45 0.45 18.32
C ILE A 48 -6.02 0.75 18.81
N ASN A 49 -5.04 -0.09 18.46
CA ASN A 49 -3.63 0.08 18.82
C ASN A 49 -2.87 1.05 17.88
N GLU A 50 -3.54 1.76 16.98
CA GLU A 50 -2.90 2.80 16.16
C GLU A 50 -2.77 4.13 16.93
N PRO A 51 -1.66 4.88 16.76
CA PRO A 51 -1.35 6.06 17.59
C PRO A 51 -2.36 7.21 17.46
N HIS A 52 -3.09 7.30 16.34
CA HIS A 52 -4.10 8.34 16.15
C HIS A 52 -5.40 8.08 16.92
N PHE A 53 -5.61 6.89 17.49
CA PHE A 53 -6.75 6.63 18.37
C PHE A 53 -6.51 7.05 19.83
N GLN A 54 -5.33 7.62 20.15
CA GLN A 54 -5.03 8.15 21.49
C GLN A 54 -5.73 9.49 21.79
N GLY A 55 -6.37 10.15 20.81
CA GLY A 55 -7.00 11.47 20.98
C GLY A 55 -8.09 11.79 19.97
#